data_AF-A0A7X9J4B8-F1
#
_entry.id   AF-A0A7X9J4B8-F1
#
_cell.length_a   1.000
_cell.length_b   1.000
_cell.length_c   1.000
_cell.angle_alpha   90.00
_cell.angle_beta   90.00
_cell.angle_gamma   90.00
#
_symmetry.space_group_name_H-M   'P 1'
#
loop_
_entity.id
_entity.type
_entity.pdbx_description
1 polymer ?
#
loop_
_entity_poly.entity_id
_entity_poly.type
_entity_poly.pdbx_seq_one_letter_code
_entity_poly.pdbx_strand_id
1 'polypeptide(L)'
;MRLSIAVLAAGVPGIGGAVPCDPAWTQVAFHGPAAREFHAAAPLSSSSSILLFGGRDGIGALSDTWLRSDGSWTRLNPSASPTARWGHVMSPKTNNKVAVFGGRNNDGYYSDLWYWDGIWNGPYTPGPSARVNSAMAYDSARDRLVLFGGYAEGGALSDTWESRTANWLIWDKKTPTTSPPARSYHAMAYDPTRGTVLLFGGLTGSNQKLGDTWEWNGTTWTQVGVTGPTRYCHVMWFDSTRNRILIFGGIGPTGARLSDVQEWNGTSWIQVSAPAGPSARYGTAVAFDASTNRAVLVGGLDGTGVRSDTWTFDGASAQWSSLGVSSCGSRYQTSAAYDTVRDRVVVYGGVDAENGTFL
;
A
#
# COMPACT_ATOMS: atom_id res chain seq x y z
N MET A 1 -10.96 -2.83 19.90
CA MET A 1 -10.11 -3.32 18.80
C MET A 1 -9.54 -4.69 19.15
N ARG A 2 -9.88 -5.75 18.40
CA ARG A 2 -9.21 -7.05 18.51
C ARG A 2 -8.22 -7.17 17.36
N LEU A 3 -6.94 -7.02 17.67
CA LEU A 3 -5.86 -7.17 16.68
C LEU A 3 -5.69 -8.67 16.38
N SER A 4 -5.44 -9.03 15.12
CA SER A 4 -5.27 -10.43 14.64
C SER A 4 -4.02 -10.49 13.73
N ILE A 5 -2.88 -10.92 14.24
CA ILE A 5 -1.60 -11.11 13.55
C ILE A 5 -1.41 -12.61 13.36
N ALA A 6 -0.87 -12.93 12.20
CA ALA A 6 -0.59 -14.26 11.74
C ALA A 6 0.92 -14.35 11.51
N VAL A 7 1.55 -15.39 12.05
CA VAL A 7 3.02 -15.51 12.13
C VAL A 7 3.45 -16.82 11.51
N LEU A 8 4.50 -16.76 10.70
CA LEU A 8 5.24 -17.93 10.28
C LEU A 8 6.16 -18.39 11.42
N ALA A 9 5.95 -19.58 11.97
CA ALA A 9 7.00 -20.28 12.71
C ALA A 9 7.76 -21.16 11.70
N ALA A 10 8.81 -20.61 11.08
CA ALA A 10 9.76 -21.46 10.35
C ALA A 10 10.59 -22.21 11.40
N GLY A 11 10.25 -23.48 11.63
CA GLY A 11 11.11 -24.40 12.35
C GLY A 11 12.36 -24.69 11.52
N VAL A 12 13.40 -23.86 11.68
CA VAL A 12 14.76 -24.23 11.30
C VAL A 12 15.37 -24.95 12.50
N PRO A 13 15.74 -26.23 12.42
CA PRO A 13 16.46 -26.89 13.48
C PRO A 13 17.81 -26.18 13.70
N GLY A 14 18.02 -25.58 14.87
CA GLY A 14 19.36 -25.14 15.31
C GLY A 14 19.57 -23.65 15.59
N ILE A 15 18.56 -22.78 15.51
CA ILE A 15 18.70 -21.37 15.93
C ILE A 15 17.90 -21.16 17.23
N GLY A 16 18.58 -20.74 18.28
CA GLY A 16 18.03 -20.60 19.63
C GLY A 16 16.91 -19.56 19.74
N GLY A 17 15.88 -19.91 20.51
CA GLY A 17 14.96 -19.01 21.21
C GLY A 17 14.05 -18.14 20.34
N ALA A 18 12.92 -18.68 19.89
CA ALA A 18 11.80 -17.86 19.43
C ALA A 18 11.36 -16.91 20.56
N VAL A 19 11.37 -15.60 20.28
CA VAL A 19 10.81 -14.60 21.21
C VAL A 19 9.31 -14.86 21.35
N PRO A 20 8.78 -15.14 22.56
CA PRO A 20 7.36 -15.42 22.74
C PRO A 20 6.51 -14.21 22.31
N CYS A 21 5.36 -14.49 21.69
CA CYS A 21 4.35 -13.46 21.45
C CYS A 21 3.83 -12.92 22.79
N ASP A 22 3.45 -11.64 22.83
CA ASP A 22 2.72 -11.07 23.97
C ASP A 22 1.43 -11.90 24.24
N PRO A 23 1.08 -12.20 25.50
CA PRO A 23 -0.12 -12.97 25.87
C PRO A 23 -1.46 -12.38 25.38
N ALA A 24 -1.50 -11.13 24.90
CA ALA A 24 -2.63 -10.58 24.16
C ALA A 24 -2.83 -11.23 22.77
N TRP A 25 -1.89 -12.07 22.32
CA TRP A 25 -1.91 -12.81 21.07
C TRP A 25 -2.00 -14.31 21.30
N THR A 26 -2.95 -14.96 20.63
CA THR A 26 -2.93 -16.43 20.50
C THR A 26 -2.10 -16.80 19.27
N GLN A 27 -0.99 -17.49 19.48
CA GLN A 27 -0.26 -18.14 18.39
C GLN A 27 -1.14 -19.24 17.81
N VAL A 28 -1.55 -19.09 16.55
CA VAL A 28 -2.34 -20.09 15.82
C VAL A 28 -1.40 -20.81 14.84
N ALA A 29 -1.42 -22.14 14.81
CA ALA A 29 -0.69 -22.92 13.81
C ALA A 29 -1.11 -22.47 12.40
N PHE A 30 -0.14 -22.03 11.59
CA PHE A 30 -0.43 -21.17 10.45
C PHE A 30 -0.35 -21.90 9.10
N HIS A 31 -1.46 -21.87 8.35
CA HIS A 31 -1.53 -22.16 6.92
C HIS A 31 -1.81 -20.86 6.16
N GLY A 32 -0.80 -20.01 5.99
CA GLY A 32 -0.97 -18.75 5.26
C GLY A 32 0.22 -18.41 4.36
N PRO A 33 0.19 -17.22 3.73
CA PRO A 33 1.18 -16.82 2.75
C PRO A 33 2.58 -16.87 3.34
N ALA A 34 3.50 -17.48 2.59
CA ALA A 34 4.91 -17.37 2.90
C ALA A 34 5.32 -15.91 2.93
N ALA A 35 6.37 -15.66 3.67
CA ALA A 35 7.05 -14.41 3.72
C ALA A 35 7.40 -13.78 2.37
N ARG A 36 7.27 -12.46 2.25
CA ARG A 36 7.39 -11.78 0.95
C ARG A 36 7.54 -10.27 1.06
N GLU A 37 8.20 -9.62 0.12
CA GLU A 37 8.19 -8.16 -0.02
C GLU A 37 7.60 -7.71 -1.35
N PHE A 38 7.27 -6.41 -1.45
CA PHE A 38 6.71 -5.80 -2.65
C PHE A 38 5.45 -6.53 -3.19
N HIS A 39 4.76 -7.28 -2.33
CA HIS A 39 3.41 -7.78 -2.56
C HIS A 39 2.41 -6.65 -2.32
N ALA A 40 1.19 -6.89 -2.75
CA ALA A 40 0.09 -6.02 -2.39
C ALA A 40 -1.07 -6.85 -1.82
N ALA A 41 -1.80 -6.22 -0.91
CA ALA A 41 -3.02 -6.74 -0.35
C ALA A 41 -4.10 -5.65 -0.44
N ALA A 42 -5.32 -6.07 -0.74
CA ALA A 42 -6.45 -5.16 -0.86
C ALA A 42 -7.67 -5.72 -0.09
N PRO A 43 -8.40 -4.87 0.64
CA PRO A 43 -9.65 -5.27 1.27
C PRO A 43 -10.72 -5.51 0.20
N LEU A 44 -11.59 -6.49 0.44
CA LEU A 44 -12.79 -6.69 -0.37
C LEU A 44 -13.92 -5.84 0.24
N SER A 45 -14.38 -4.83 -0.49
CA SER A 45 -15.20 -3.70 0.01
C SER A 45 -16.51 -4.05 0.71
N SER A 46 -17.05 -5.26 0.49
CA SER A 46 -18.32 -5.76 1.03
C SER A 46 -18.14 -7.04 1.85
N SER A 47 -16.91 -7.42 2.17
CA SER A 47 -16.62 -8.53 3.08
C SER A 47 -15.52 -8.18 4.07
N SER A 48 -15.35 -9.02 5.09
CA SER A 48 -14.21 -8.95 6.00
C SER A 48 -12.89 -9.46 5.42
N SER A 49 -12.85 -9.66 4.10
CA SER A 49 -11.81 -10.45 3.48
C SER A 49 -10.73 -9.58 2.87
N ILE A 50 -9.52 -10.12 2.82
CA ILE A 50 -8.38 -9.46 2.20
C ILE A 50 -7.84 -10.40 1.14
N LEU A 51 -7.70 -9.88 -0.07
CA LEU A 51 -6.99 -10.55 -1.14
C LEU A 51 -5.52 -10.13 -1.09
N LEU A 52 -4.63 -11.11 -1.10
CA LEU A 52 -3.19 -10.91 -1.23
C LEU A 52 -2.70 -11.62 -2.49
N PHE A 53 -1.82 -10.95 -3.22
CA PHE A 53 -1.22 -11.51 -4.42
C PHE A 53 0.26 -11.12 -4.56
N GLY A 54 1.04 -12.07 -5.08
CA GLY A 54 2.40 -11.85 -5.53
C GLY A 54 3.39 -11.43 -4.45
N GLY A 55 4.41 -10.66 -4.84
CA GLY A 55 5.59 -10.33 -4.05
C GLY A 55 6.81 -11.15 -4.46
N ARG A 56 7.86 -11.12 -3.63
CA ARG A 56 9.04 -11.97 -3.78
C ARG A 56 9.57 -12.44 -2.43
N ASP A 57 10.16 -13.62 -2.38
CA ASP A 57 10.63 -14.31 -1.16
C ASP A 57 12.15 -14.56 -1.12
N GLY A 58 12.92 -13.77 -1.89
CA GLY A 58 14.38 -13.87 -1.96
C GLY A 58 14.88 -14.96 -2.88
N ILE A 59 14.02 -15.93 -3.20
CA ILE A 59 14.27 -16.95 -4.22
C ILE A 59 13.73 -16.44 -5.56
N GLY A 60 12.52 -15.89 -5.59
CA GLY A 60 11.95 -15.39 -6.83
C GLY A 60 10.64 -14.62 -6.66
N ALA A 61 10.04 -14.30 -7.80
CA ALA A 61 8.70 -13.73 -7.82
C ALA A 61 7.66 -14.77 -7.41
N LEU A 62 6.61 -14.32 -6.72
CA LEU A 62 5.48 -15.14 -6.32
C LEU A 62 4.25 -14.83 -7.19
N SER A 63 3.42 -15.84 -7.45
CA SER A 63 2.14 -15.76 -8.18
C SER A 63 0.96 -16.35 -7.38
N ASP A 64 1.20 -16.70 -6.12
CA ASP A 64 0.20 -17.29 -5.26
C ASP A 64 -0.88 -16.26 -4.88
N THR A 65 -2.12 -16.73 -4.86
CA THR A 65 -3.28 -15.95 -4.46
C THR A 65 -3.76 -16.45 -3.11
N TRP A 66 -3.90 -15.53 -2.17
CA TRP A 66 -4.37 -15.84 -0.83
C TRP A 66 -5.60 -15.01 -0.52
N LEU A 67 -6.60 -15.67 0.05
CA LEU A 67 -7.75 -15.00 0.62
C LEU A 67 -7.71 -15.17 2.13
N ARG A 68 -7.82 -14.06 2.84
CA ARG A 68 -8.07 -14.10 4.26
C ARG A 68 -9.55 -13.97 4.51
N SER A 69 -10.15 -14.91 5.23
CA SER A 69 -11.53 -14.81 5.73
C SER A 69 -11.58 -15.28 7.18
N ASP A 70 -12.40 -14.63 8.00
CA ASP A 70 -12.70 -15.09 9.36
C ASP A 70 -11.48 -15.26 10.29
N GLY A 71 -10.39 -14.54 10.01
CA GLY A 71 -9.14 -14.66 10.77
C GLY A 71 -8.11 -15.58 10.15
N SER A 72 -8.52 -16.43 9.23
CA SER A 72 -7.73 -17.50 8.64
C SER A 72 -7.37 -17.22 7.20
N TRP A 73 -6.19 -17.71 6.80
CA TRP A 73 -5.76 -17.66 5.41
C TRP A 73 -6.13 -18.92 4.66
N THR A 74 -6.43 -18.77 3.39
CA THR A 74 -6.66 -19.88 2.47
C THR A 74 -5.92 -19.58 1.18
N ARG A 75 -5.04 -20.49 0.79
CA ARG A 75 -4.41 -20.43 -0.53
C ARG A 75 -5.44 -20.80 -1.57
N LEU A 76 -5.62 -19.95 -2.56
CA LEU A 76 -6.48 -20.23 -3.70
C LEU A 76 -5.64 -20.84 -4.84
N ASN A 77 -6.24 -21.75 -5.58
CA ASN A 77 -5.66 -22.37 -6.79
C ASN A 77 -6.51 -21.99 -8.01
N PRO A 78 -6.53 -20.71 -8.41
CA PRO A 78 -7.32 -20.27 -9.55
C PRO A 78 -6.76 -20.88 -10.85
N SER A 79 -7.63 -21.20 -11.80
CA SER A 79 -7.26 -21.78 -13.10
C SER A 79 -6.52 -20.81 -14.01
N ALA A 80 -6.71 -19.51 -13.80
CA ALA A 80 -5.96 -18.42 -14.39
C ALA A 80 -5.50 -17.47 -13.28
N SER A 81 -4.34 -16.83 -13.43
CA SER A 81 -3.85 -15.83 -12.50
C SER A 81 -2.79 -14.94 -13.15
N PRO A 82 -2.50 -13.75 -12.59
CA PRO A 82 -1.37 -12.97 -13.04
C PRO A 82 -0.07 -13.74 -12.87
N THR A 83 0.85 -13.56 -13.80
CA THR A 83 2.23 -14.10 -13.70
C THR A 83 2.92 -13.64 -12.43
N ALA A 84 3.86 -14.44 -11.93
CA ALA A 84 4.62 -14.14 -10.73
C ALA A 84 5.29 -12.77 -10.81
N ARG A 85 5.06 -11.91 -9.81
CA ARG A 85 5.50 -10.51 -9.87
C ARG A 85 5.61 -9.83 -8.51
N TRP A 86 6.45 -8.81 -8.44
CA TRP A 86 6.55 -7.88 -7.32
C TRP A 86 6.50 -6.42 -7.80
N GLY A 87 6.22 -5.49 -6.89
CA GLY A 87 6.17 -4.04 -7.18
C GLY A 87 4.99 -3.63 -8.05
N HIS A 88 3.97 -4.49 -8.12
CA HIS A 88 2.70 -4.24 -8.77
C HIS A 88 1.80 -3.41 -7.84
N VAL A 89 0.77 -2.78 -8.41
CA VAL A 89 -0.24 -2.03 -7.64
C VAL A 89 -1.54 -2.81 -7.58
N MET A 90 -2.17 -2.83 -6.40
CA MET A 90 -3.53 -3.32 -6.21
C MET A 90 -4.43 -2.19 -5.75
N SER A 91 -5.64 -2.11 -6.29
CA SER A 91 -6.64 -1.14 -5.82
C SER A 91 -7.99 -1.82 -5.61
N PRO A 92 -8.59 -1.69 -4.41
CA PRO A 92 -9.92 -2.21 -4.16
C PRO A 92 -10.96 -1.39 -4.93
N LYS A 93 -12.04 -2.06 -5.31
CA LYS A 93 -13.22 -1.50 -5.96
C LYS A 93 -14.48 -1.93 -5.19
N THR A 94 -15.63 -1.35 -5.50
CA THR A 94 -16.94 -1.80 -5.02
C THR A 94 -17.20 -3.28 -5.35
N ASN A 95 -18.14 -3.89 -4.62
CA ASN A 95 -18.62 -5.27 -4.84
C ASN A 95 -17.51 -6.32 -4.76
N ASN A 96 -16.59 -6.21 -3.79
CA ASN A 96 -15.49 -7.16 -3.58
C ASN A 96 -14.55 -7.35 -4.78
N LYS A 97 -14.49 -6.36 -5.67
CA LYS A 97 -13.57 -6.40 -6.82
C LYS A 97 -12.21 -5.79 -6.48
N VAL A 98 -11.15 -6.33 -7.07
CA VAL A 98 -9.79 -5.80 -6.92
C VAL A 98 -9.10 -5.79 -8.27
N ALA A 99 -8.43 -4.70 -8.64
CA ALA A 99 -7.58 -4.65 -9.82
C ALA A 99 -6.12 -4.81 -9.45
N VAL A 100 -5.36 -5.50 -10.30
CA VAL A 100 -3.90 -5.67 -10.22
C VAL A 100 -3.28 -5.18 -11.51
N PHE A 101 -2.32 -4.28 -11.42
CA PHE A 101 -1.63 -3.77 -12.59
C PHE A 101 -0.11 -3.73 -12.41
N GLY A 102 0.58 -4.06 -13.50
CA GLY A 102 2.03 -3.90 -13.62
C GLY A 102 2.81 -4.84 -12.71
N GLY A 103 3.95 -4.36 -12.21
CA GLY A 103 4.94 -5.14 -11.50
C GLY A 103 6.03 -5.67 -12.42
N ARG A 104 6.94 -6.45 -11.85
CA ARG A 104 8.02 -7.09 -12.59
C ARG A 104 8.40 -8.44 -11.99
N ASN A 105 9.13 -9.22 -12.77
CA ASN A 105 9.96 -10.30 -12.27
C ASN A 105 11.41 -10.11 -12.76
N ASN A 106 12.19 -11.20 -12.76
CA ASN A 106 13.56 -11.19 -13.30
C ASN A 106 13.60 -11.08 -14.84
N ASP A 107 12.54 -11.48 -15.54
CA ASP A 107 12.47 -11.50 -17.01
C ASP A 107 12.01 -10.17 -17.60
N GLY A 108 11.29 -9.35 -16.81
CA GLY A 108 10.87 -8.03 -17.28
C GLY A 108 9.76 -7.39 -16.46
N TYR A 109 9.29 -6.25 -16.97
CA TYR A 109 8.13 -5.54 -16.44
C TYR A 109 6.84 -6.05 -17.09
N TYR A 110 5.74 -5.98 -16.36
CA TYR A 110 4.42 -6.34 -16.86
C TYR A 110 3.56 -5.11 -17.16
N SER A 111 2.73 -5.20 -18.20
CA SER A 111 1.76 -4.19 -18.67
C SER A 111 0.31 -4.67 -18.60
N ASP A 112 0.09 -5.87 -18.07
CA ASP A 112 -1.22 -6.49 -18.02
C ASP A 112 -2.05 -5.97 -16.84
N LEU A 113 -3.35 -5.88 -17.10
CA LEU A 113 -4.35 -5.66 -16.07
C LEU A 113 -5.08 -6.97 -15.79
N TRP A 114 -5.16 -7.32 -14.52
CA TRP A 114 -6.00 -8.39 -14.02
C TRP A 114 -7.03 -7.82 -13.06
N TYR A 115 -8.20 -8.46 -13.00
CA TYR A 115 -9.15 -8.19 -11.93
C TYR A 115 -9.61 -9.45 -11.24
N TRP A 116 -9.89 -9.29 -9.96
CA TRP A 116 -10.49 -10.28 -9.09
C TRP A 116 -11.94 -9.90 -8.82
N ASP A 117 -12.86 -10.84 -8.94
CA ASP A 117 -14.26 -10.74 -8.51
C ASP A 117 -14.75 -12.01 -7.79
N GLY A 118 -13.81 -12.79 -7.25
CA GLY A 118 -14.01 -14.16 -6.78
C GLY A 118 -13.22 -15.17 -7.63
N ILE A 119 -12.91 -14.79 -8.86
CA ILE A 119 -11.93 -15.45 -9.75
C ILE A 119 -11.04 -14.39 -10.41
N TRP A 120 -9.88 -14.79 -10.93
CA TRP A 120 -9.05 -13.91 -11.75
C TRP A 120 -9.56 -13.87 -13.19
N ASN A 121 -9.65 -12.65 -13.73
CA ASN A 121 -10.00 -12.39 -15.11
C ASN A 121 -8.92 -11.51 -15.75
N GLY A 122 -8.58 -11.79 -17.01
CA GLY A 122 -7.53 -11.10 -17.76
C GLY A 122 -6.59 -12.06 -18.50
N PRO A 123 -5.45 -11.56 -19.00
CA PRO A 123 -5.03 -10.16 -18.96
C PRO A 123 -5.84 -9.28 -19.92
N TYR A 124 -6.25 -8.09 -19.48
CA TYR A 124 -6.94 -7.12 -20.34
C TYR A 124 -5.94 -6.24 -21.10
N THR A 125 -6.12 -6.16 -22.41
CA THR A 125 -5.32 -5.34 -23.33
C THR A 125 -6.22 -4.70 -24.39
N PRO A 126 -5.82 -3.58 -25.02
CA PRO A 126 -4.60 -2.79 -24.78
C PRO A 126 -4.67 -1.97 -23.47
N GLY A 127 -3.52 -1.49 -23.00
CA GLY A 127 -3.42 -0.73 -21.75
C GLY A 127 -2.11 0.04 -21.59
N PRO A 128 -1.82 0.54 -20.38
CA PRO A 128 -0.57 1.22 -20.07
C PRO A 128 0.63 0.34 -20.35
N SER A 129 1.76 0.97 -20.67
CA SER A 129 3.04 0.26 -20.83
C SER A 129 3.49 -0.40 -19.52
N ALA A 130 4.42 -1.35 -19.65
CA ALA A 130 4.90 -2.13 -18.54
C ALA A 130 5.64 -1.27 -17.50
N ARG A 131 5.35 -1.45 -16.20
CA ARG A 131 5.87 -0.58 -15.13
C ARG A 131 5.80 -1.18 -13.73
N VAL A 132 6.58 -0.62 -12.81
CA VAL A 132 6.52 -0.87 -11.35
C VAL A 132 6.37 0.43 -10.58
N ASN A 133 6.02 0.35 -9.28
CA ASN A 133 6.02 1.49 -8.35
C ASN A 133 5.18 2.69 -8.82
N SER A 134 4.15 2.40 -9.61
CA SER A 134 3.05 3.30 -9.96
C SER A 134 2.01 3.33 -8.83
N ALA A 135 1.17 4.36 -8.80
CA ALA A 135 0.07 4.45 -7.84
C ALA A 135 -1.28 4.37 -8.57
N MET A 136 -2.25 3.72 -7.92
CA MET A 136 -3.62 3.55 -8.43
C MET A 136 -4.63 3.84 -7.33
N ALA A 137 -5.54 4.78 -7.58
CA ALA A 137 -6.62 5.14 -6.66
C ALA A 137 -7.98 4.84 -7.30
N TYR A 138 -8.94 4.44 -6.47
CA TYR A 138 -10.32 4.24 -6.88
C TYR A 138 -11.14 5.49 -6.59
N ASP A 139 -11.55 6.19 -7.65
CA ASP A 139 -12.55 7.24 -7.61
C ASP A 139 -13.93 6.59 -7.52
N SER A 140 -14.49 6.60 -6.31
CA SER A 140 -15.76 5.94 -6.02
C SER A 140 -16.99 6.70 -6.52
N ALA A 141 -16.89 8.02 -6.77
CA ALA A 141 -18.01 8.80 -7.29
C ALA A 141 -18.24 8.52 -8.79
N ARG A 142 -17.16 8.32 -9.54
CA ARG A 142 -17.22 8.04 -10.99
C ARG A 142 -17.13 6.56 -11.31
N ASP A 143 -16.88 5.72 -10.31
CA ASP A 143 -16.58 4.29 -10.45
C ASP A 143 -15.40 4.06 -11.42
N ARG A 144 -14.26 4.71 -11.14
CA ARG A 144 -13.08 4.72 -11.99
C ARG A 144 -11.81 4.41 -11.21
N LEU A 145 -10.98 3.53 -11.73
CA LEU A 145 -9.58 3.44 -11.29
C LEU A 145 -8.78 4.51 -12.04
N VAL A 146 -7.92 5.22 -11.31
CA VAL A 146 -6.99 6.22 -11.85
C VAL A 146 -5.57 5.74 -11.56
N LEU A 147 -4.79 5.48 -12.61
CA LEU A 147 -3.39 5.07 -12.55
C LEU A 147 -2.51 6.23 -13.02
N PHE A 148 -1.42 6.49 -12.29
CA PHE A 148 -0.42 7.48 -12.69
C PHE A 148 1.02 6.96 -12.54
N GLY A 149 1.85 7.36 -13.50
CA GLY A 149 3.30 7.24 -13.43
C GLY A 149 3.81 5.83 -13.23
N GLY A 150 4.85 5.69 -12.40
CA GLY A 150 5.62 4.46 -12.21
C GLY A 150 6.97 4.52 -12.92
N TYR A 151 7.68 3.39 -12.93
CA TYR A 151 8.99 3.24 -13.54
C TYR A 151 8.98 2.09 -14.54
N ALA A 152 9.46 2.35 -15.75
CA ALA A 152 9.65 1.37 -16.82
C ALA A 152 11.14 1.30 -17.20
N GLU A 153 11.50 0.44 -18.16
CA GLU A 153 12.88 0.33 -18.66
C GLU A 153 13.45 1.68 -19.15
N GLY A 154 12.62 2.51 -19.78
CA GLY A 154 13.00 3.86 -20.23
C GLY A 154 12.97 4.97 -19.15
N GLY A 155 12.71 4.62 -17.89
CA GLY A 155 12.67 5.58 -16.77
C GLY A 155 11.28 5.82 -16.19
N ALA A 156 11.16 6.90 -15.41
CA ALA A 156 9.91 7.30 -14.78
C ALA A 156 8.88 7.73 -15.82
N LEU A 157 7.60 7.45 -15.55
CA LEU A 157 6.48 7.74 -16.45
C LEU A 157 5.60 8.87 -15.88
N SER A 158 4.88 9.59 -16.75
CA SER A 158 3.97 10.70 -16.43
C SER A 158 2.57 10.54 -17.03
N ASP A 159 2.27 9.39 -17.60
CA ASP A 159 0.99 9.12 -18.23
C ASP A 159 -0.11 8.85 -17.19
N THR A 160 -1.32 9.30 -17.52
CA THR A 160 -2.54 9.10 -16.73
C THR A 160 -3.45 8.13 -17.47
N TRP A 161 -3.97 7.15 -16.75
CA TRP A 161 -4.94 6.19 -17.29
C TRP A 161 -6.15 6.08 -16.37
N GLU A 162 -7.34 6.01 -16.96
CA GLU A 162 -8.55 5.67 -16.22
C GLU A 162 -9.22 4.41 -16.77
N SER A 163 -9.93 3.66 -15.94
CA SER A 163 -10.74 2.54 -16.41
C SER A 163 -12.02 3.02 -17.12
N ARG A 164 -12.38 2.52 -18.30
CA ARG A 164 -13.57 2.93 -19.07
C ARG A 164 -14.91 2.50 -18.46
N THR A 165 -15.01 1.26 -17.98
CA THR A 165 -16.28 0.64 -17.59
C THR A 165 -16.23 0.06 -16.19
N ALA A 166 -17.40 0.05 -15.55
CA ALA A 166 -17.60 -0.50 -14.22
C ALA A 166 -17.24 -1.99 -14.10
N ASN A 167 -17.39 -2.74 -15.21
CA ASN A 167 -17.38 -4.20 -15.16
C ASN A 167 -16.25 -4.85 -15.95
N TRP A 168 -15.57 -4.14 -16.85
CA TRP A 168 -14.59 -4.74 -17.77
C TRP A 168 -13.24 -4.04 -17.84
N LEU A 169 -13.02 -3.03 -16.97
CA LEU A 169 -11.74 -2.34 -16.74
C LEU A 169 -10.82 -2.26 -17.98
N ILE A 170 -11.32 -1.73 -19.10
CA ILE A 170 -10.44 -1.38 -20.23
C ILE A 170 -9.80 -0.04 -19.89
N TRP A 171 -8.50 0.10 -20.14
CA TRP A 171 -7.79 1.34 -19.87
C TRP A 171 -8.05 2.40 -20.92
N ASP A 172 -8.15 3.64 -20.45
CA ASP A 172 -8.35 4.85 -21.21
C ASP A 172 -7.19 5.81 -20.96
N LYS A 173 -6.33 6.02 -21.97
CA LYS A 173 -5.24 6.98 -21.82
C LYS A 173 -5.82 8.38 -21.77
N LYS A 174 -5.51 9.13 -20.71
CA LYS A 174 -5.89 10.53 -20.60
C LYS A 174 -4.72 11.40 -21.05
N THR A 175 -5.04 12.44 -21.80
CA THR A 175 -4.07 13.43 -22.31
C THR A 175 -4.47 14.83 -21.84
N PRO A 176 -4.46 15.08 -20.52
CA PRO A 176 -4.77 16.40 -20.00
C PRO A 176 -3.69 17.40 -20.42
N THR A 177 -4.08 18.66 -20.60
CA THR A 177 -3.15 19.74 -20.96
C THR A 177 -2.14 20.03 -19.85
N THR A 178 -2.54 19.79 -18.60
CA THR A 178 -1.70 19.93 -17.41
C THR A 178 -1.61 18.57 -16.73
N SER A 179 -0.40 18.17 -16.34
CA SER A 179 -0.13 16.86 -15.76
C SER A 179 1.07 16.92 -14.82
N PRO A 180 1.12 16.10 -13.75
CA PRO A 180 2.32 15.98 -12.94
C PRO A 180 3.53 15.52 -13.78
N PRO A 181 4.76 15.91 -13.43
CA PRO A 181 5.96 15.36 -14.04
C PRO A 181 6.12 13.86 -13.75
N ALA A 182 6.95 13.23 -14.57
CA ALA A 182 7.22 11.80 -14.52
C ALA A 182 7.81 11.38 -13.16
N ARG A 183 7.24 10.35 -12.54
CA ARG A 183 7.60 9.95 -11.18
C ARG A 183 7.25 8.50 -10.82
N SER A 184 7.90 7.97 -9.79
CA SER A 184 7.61 6.68 -9.14
C SER A 184 7.64 6.84 -7.62
N TYR A 185 7.19 5.82 -6.86
CA TYR A 185 7.18 5.82 -5.38
C TYR A 185 6.40 7.01 -4.75
N HIS A 186 5.44 7.54 -5.50
CA HIS A 186 4.46 8.53 -5.04
C HIS A 186 3.23 7.81 -4.49
N ALA A 187 2.38 8.53 -3.78
CA ALA A 187 1.12 7.99 -3.27
C ALA A 187 -0.07 8.73 -3.90
N MET A 188 -1.18 8.01 -4.04
CA MET A 188 -2.46 8.56 -4.49
C MET A 188 -3.58 8.11 -3.55
N ALA A 189 -4.52 9.00 -3.28
CA ALA A 189 -5.74 8.71 -2.53
C ALA A 189 -6.92 9.48 -3.11
N TYR A 190 -8.10 8.87 -3.10
CA TYR A 190 -9.33 9.58 -3.47
C TYR A 190 -9.86 10.36 -2.27
N ASP A 191 -10.13 11.66 -2.48
CA ASP A 191 -10.81 12.52 -1.52
C ASP A 191 -12.29 12.63 -1.91
N PRO A 192 -13.20 11.88 -1.27
CA PRO A 192 -14.62 11.92 -1.57
C PRO A 192 -15.27 13.26 -1.25
N THR A 193 -14.68 14.11 -0.41
CA THR A 193 -15.24 15.43 -0.12
C THR A 193 -14.97 16.45 -1.21
N ARG A 194 -13.85 16.29 -1.92
CA ARG A 194 -13.48 17.13 -3.07
C ARG A 194 -13.90 16.51 -4.40
N GLY A 195 -14.16 15.21 -4.41
CA GLY A 195 -14.43 14.47 -5.65
C GLY A 195 -13.19 14.38 -6.54
N THR A 196 -12.00 14.36 -5.93
CA THR A 196 -10.72 14.38 -6.65
C THR A 196 -9.79 13.27 -6.16
N VAL A 197 -8.91 12.81 -7.04
CA VAL A 197 -7.78 11.97 -6.65
C VAL A 197 -6.58 12.87 -6.37
N LEU A 198 -6.08 12.83 -5.14
CA LEU A 198 -4.86 13.50 -4.74
C LEU A 198 -3.64 12.65 -5.10
N LEU A 199 -2.59 13.28 -5.63
CA LEU A 199 -1.27 12.71 -5.83
C LEU A 199 -0.25 13.54 -5.05
N PHE A 200 0.67 12.89 -4.34
CA PHE A 200 1.74 13.58 -3.62
C PHE A 200 3.10 12.89 -3.73
N GLY A 201 4.13 13.74 -3.85
CA GLY A 201 5.53 13.35 -3.70
C GLY A 201 6.05 12.39 -4.78
N GLY A 202 7.06 11.59 -4.40
CA GLY A 202 7.71 10.59 -5.25
C GLY A 202 9.10 11.01 -5.74
N LEU A 203 9.63 10.22 -6.67
CA LEU A 203 10.94 10.39 -7.29
C LEU A 203 10.83 10.52 -8.80
N THR A 204 11.52 11.50 -9.38
CA THR A 204 11.75 11.57 -10.83
C THR A 204 12.72 10.48 -11.30
N GLY A 205 12.83 10.29 -12.61
CA GLY A 205 13.86 9.42 -13.20
C GLY A 205 15.31 9.87 -12.93
N SER A 206 15.51 11.14 -12.56
CA SER A 206 16.80 11.71 -12.16
C SER A 206 17.04 11.66 -10.64
N ASN A 207 16.26 10.87 -9.90
CA ASN A 207 16.31 10.75 -8.43
C ASN A 207 16.04 12.05 -7.66
N GLN A 208 15.41 13.04 -8.29
CA GLN A 208 14.90 14.24 -7.62
C GLN A 208 13.67 13.88 -6.80
N LYS A 209 13.65 14.28 -5.53
CA LYS A 209 12.53 14.06 -4.62
C LYS A 209 11.52 15.17 -4.84
N LEU A 210 10.25 14.80 -4.91
CA LEU A 210 9.16 15.72 -5.18
C LEU A 210 8.38 16.01 -3.90
N GLY A 211 7.89 17.24 -3.78
CA GLY A 211 7.01 17.70 -2.69
C GLY A 211 5.79 18.44 -3.23
N ASP A 212 5.48 18.28 -4.51
CA ASP A 212 4.31 18.86 -5.14
C ASP A 212 3.06 18.00 -4.90
N THR A 213 1.90 18.67 -4.95
CA THR A 213 0.59 18.08 -4.73
C THR A 213 -0.30 18.38 -5.93
N TRP A 214 -0.96 17.35 -6.45
CA TRP A 214 -1.79 17.42 -7.64
C TRP A 214 -3.16 16.80 -7.37
N GLU A 215 -4.21 17.41 -7.93
CA GLU A 215 -5.57 16.90 -7.87
C GLU A 215 -6.09 16.57 -9.27
N TRP A 216 -6.65 15.37 -9.42
CA TRP A 216 -7.33 14.92 -10.63
C TRP A 216 -8.83 14.95 -10.43
N ASN A 217 -9.53 15.70 -11.29
CA ASN A 217 -10.99 15.84 -11.24
C ASN A 217 -11.75 14.93 -12.23
N GLY A 218 -11.06 13.97 -12.85
CA GLY A 218 -11.62 13.14 -13.92
C GLY A 218 -11.36 13.64 -15.34
N THR A 219 -10.83 14.86 -15.51
CA THR A 219 -10.55 15.45 -16.83
C THR A 219 -9.15 16.06 -16.91
N THR A 220 -8.73 16.81 -15.90
CA THR A 220 -7.42 17.48 -15.87
C THR A 220 -6.76 17.37 -14.50
N TRP A 221 -5.43 17.42 -14.48
CA TRP A 221 -4.68 17.61 -13.24
C TRP A 221 -4.53 19.09 -12.94
N THR A 222 -4.71 19.46 -11.68
CA THR A 222 -4.41 20.80 -11.16
C THR A 222 -3.34 20.69 -10.09
N GLN A 223 -2.27 21.47 -10.20
CA GLN A 223 -1.28 21.55 -9.14
C GLN A 223 -1.84 22.44 -8.02
N VAL A 224 -2.12 21.85 -6.86
CA VAL A 224 -2.74 22.53 -5.71
C VAL A 224 -1.75 22.84 -4.60
N GLY A 225 -0.55 22.25 -4.65
CA GLY A 225 0.54 22.53 -3.71
C GLY A 225 1.89 22.49 -4.41
N VAL A 226 2.62 23.61 -4.39
CA VAL A 226 3.97 23.71 -4.99
C VAL A 226 5.08 23.39 -3.99
N THR A 227 4.86 23.65 -2.70
CA THR A 227 5.83 23.44 -1.61
C THR A 227 5.19 22.63 -0.50
N GLY A 228 5.12 21.31 -0.70
CA GLY A 228 4.79 20.36 0.34
C GLY A 228 6.04 19.74 0.97
N PRO A 229 5.86 18.82 1.91
CA PRO A 229 6.95 18.23 2.66
C PRO A 229 7.64 17.11 1.83
N THR A 230 8.54 17.52 0.93
CA THR A 230 9.25 16.71 -0.07
C THR A 230 9.67 15.32 0.42
N ARG A 231 9.16 14.26 -0.21
CA ARG A 231 9.45 12.86 0.17
C ARG A 231 9.00 11.82 -0.86
N TYR A 232 9.47 10.60 -0.70
CA TYR A 232 9.02 9.40 -1.43
C TYR A 232 8.95 8.19 -0.49
N CYS A 233 8.34 7.08 -0.94
CA CYS A 233 8.14 5.86 -0.13
C CYS A 233 7.43 6.10 1.22
N HIS A 234 6.64 7.17 1.29
CA HIS A 234 5.76 7.47 2.42
C HIS A 234 4.46 6.69 2.27
N VAL A 235 3.77 6.50 3.39
CA VAL A 235 2.38 6.01 3.36
C VAL A 235 1.40 7.17 3.31
N MET A 236 0.25 6.94 2.69
CA MET A 236 -0.86 7.89 2.61
C MET A 236 -2.17 7.18 2.93
N TRP A 237 -3.06 7.83 3.66
CA TRP A 237 -4.40 7.31 3.90
C TRP A 237 -5.43 8.44 3.97
N PHE A 238 -6.69 8.09 3.76
CA PHE A 238 -7.83 8.97 3.98
C PHE A 238 -8.49 8.65 5.32
N ASP A 239 -8.53 9.63 6.20
CA ASP A 239 -9.34 9.62 7.41
C ASP A 239 -10.76 10.05 7.03
N SER A 240 -11.65 9.07 6.94
CA SER A 240 -13.02 9.28 6.49
C SER A 240 -13.94 9.91 7.55
N THR A 241 -13.52 9.99 8.81
CA THR A 241 -14.33 10.63 9.86
C THR A 241 -14.08 12.13 9.91
N ARG A 242 -12.83 12.54 9.67
CA ARG A 242 -12.41 13.96 9.65
C ARG A 242 -12.35 14.54 8.25
N ASN A 243 -12.47 13.70 7.22
CA ASN A 243 -12.29 14.05 5.82
C ASN A 243 -10.93 14.70 5.58
N ARG A 244 -9.87 13.95 5.90
CA ARG A 244 -8.49 14.41 5.79
C ARG A 244 -7.63 13.37 5.12
N ILE A 245 -6.72 13.81 4.25
CA ILE A 245 -5.64 12.96 3.76
C ILE A 245 -4.43 13.20 4.65
N LEU A 246 -3.81 12.12 5.08
CA LEU A 246 -2.61 12.16 5.92
C LEU A 246 -1.50 11.34 5.27
N ILE A 247 -0.27 11.74 5.56
CA ILE A 247 0.93 10.99 5.22
C ILE A 247 1.80 10.82 6.45
N PHE A 248 2.57 9.73 6.46
CA PHE A 248 3.59 9.49 7.48
C PHE A 248 4.87 8.94 6.86
N GLY A 249 5.99 9.39 7.43
CA GLY A 249 7.31 8.85 7.15
C GLY A 249 7.78 9.04 5.72
N GLY A 250 8.48 8.03 5.19
CA GLY A 250 9.16 8.10 3.90
C GLY A 250 10.58 8.64 4.02
N ILE A 251 11.19 8.98 2.88
CA ILE A 251 12.55 9.49 2.78
C ILE A 251 12.52 10.92 2.24
N GLY A 252 13.09 11.85 2.99
CA GLY A 252 13.12 13.28 2.70
C GLY A 252 14.20 13.70 1.69
N PRO A 253 14.37 15.01 1.46
CA PRO A 253 15.25 15.54 0.42
C PRO A 253 16.74 15.24 0.66
N THR A 254 17.17 15.13 1.91
CA THR A 254 18.55 14.82 2.31
C THR A 254 18.85 13.32 2.35
N GLY A 255 17.86 12.47 2.03
CA GLY A 255 17.96 11.02 2.21
C GLY A 255 17.66 10.54 3.64
N ALA A 256 17.40 11.45 4.58
CA ALA A 256 16.95 11.09 5.93
C ALA A 256 15.54 10.47 5.88
N ARG A 257 15.33 9.43 6.69
CA ARG A 257 13.98 8.93 6.96
C ARG A 257 13.21 9.97 7.79
N LEU A 258 11.90 10.01 7.64
CA LEU A 258 11.02 10.93 8.34
C LEU A 258 10.10 10.18 9.32
N SER A 259 9.67 10.84 10.39
CA SER A 259 8.73 10.33 11.42
C SER A 259 7.53 11.27 11.62
N ASP A 260 7.40 12.29 10.79
CA ASP A 260 6.36 13.29 10.92
C ASP A 260 5.04 12.80 10.32
N VAL A 261 3.95 13.29 10.87
CA VAL A 261 2.61 13.19 10.29
C VAL A 261 2.30 14.53 9.65
N GLN A 262 1.87 14.49 8.39
CA GLN A 262 1.43 15.68 7.66
C GLN A 262 -0.01 15.48 7.23
N GLU A 263 -0.84 16.49 7.41
CA GLU A 263 -2.25 16.49 7.06
C GLU A 263 -2.51 17.47 5.91
N TRP A 264 -3.19 17.01 4.86
CA TRP A 264 -3.69 17.85 3.79
C TRP A 264 -5.03 18.45 4.19
N ASN A 265 -5.10 19.77 4.28
CA ASN A 265 -6.33 20.50 4.60
C ASN A 265 -7.14 20.90 3.34
N GLY A 266 -6.60 20.65 2.13
CA GLY A 266 -7.16 21.10 0.85
C GLY A 266 -6.39 22.18 0.12
N THR A 267 -5.48 22.86 0.81
CA THR A 267 -4.68 23.95 0.24
C THR A 267 -3.21 23.83 0.59
N SER A 268 -2.89 23.26 1.75
CA SER A 268 -1.52 23.05 2.20
C SER A 268 -1.39 21.80 3.07
N TRP A 269 -0.16 21.29 3.15
CA TRP A 269 0.24 20.29 4.13
C TRP A 269 0.55 20.99 5.45
N ILE A 270 -0.08 20.53 6.52
CA ILE A 270 0.15 21.00 7.88
C ILE A 270 0.79 19.86 8.66
N GLN A 271 1.94 20.15 9.29
CA GLN A 271 2.57 19.19 10.18
C GLN A 271 1.72 19.04 11.44
N VAL A 272 1.35 17.80 11.74
CA VAL A 272 0.63 17.45 12.96
C VAL A 272 1.65 17.21 14.08
N SER A 273 1.47 17.90 15.21
CA SER A 273 2.34 17.72 16.38
C SER A 273 1.98 16.42 17.11
N ALA A 274 2.73 15.36 16.84
CA ALA A 274 2.53 14.04 17.43
C ALA A 274 3.88 13.49 17.98
N PRO A 275 4.39 14.03 19.11
CA PRO A 275 5.78 13.84 19.55
C PRO A 275 6.12 12.43 20.07
N ALA A 276 5.13 11.62 20.42
CA ALA A 276 5.31 10.26 20.95
C ALA A 276 5.03 9.17 19.90
N GLY A 277 5.45 9.42 18.65
CA GLY A 277 5.16 8.54 17.51
C GLY A 277 6.23 7.50 17.18
N PRO A 278 5.98 6.66 16.15
CA PRO A 278 6.97 5.73 15.62
C PRO A 278 8.23 6.46 15.16
N SER A 279 9.38 5.78 15.27
CA SER A 279 10.65 6.28 14.75
C SER A 279 10.63 6.54 13.24
N ALA A 280 11.59 7.33 12.75
CA ALA A 280 11.65 7.75 11.37
C ALA A 280 11.91 6.59 10.39
N ARG A 281 10.97 6.32 9.48
CA ARG A 281 10.95 5.09 8.68
C ARG A 281 10.24 5.22 7.35
N TYR A 282 10.48 4.25 6.47
CA TYR A 282 9.75 4.09 5.20
C TYR A 282 9.39 2.61 4.98
N GLY A 283 8.60 2.32 3.95
CA GLY A 283 8.17 0.95 3.65
C GLY A 283 7.27 0.37 4.74
N THR A 284 6.60 1.24 5.49
CA THR A 284 5.55 0.86 6.43
C THR A 284 4.30 0.53 5.62
N ALA A 285 3.37 -0.20 6.23
CA ALA A 285 2.00 -0.24 5.77
C ALA A 285 1.10 0.55 6.71
N VAL A 286 0.01 1.10 6.15
CA VAL A 286 -1.03 1.78 6.91
C VAL A 286 -2.39 1.33 6.42
N ALA A 287 -3.33 1.20 7.34
CA ALA A 287 -4.75 1.08 7.01
C ALA A 287 -5.57 1.91 8.00
N PHE A 288 -6.65 2.54 7.51
CA PHE A 288 -7.53 3.35 8.33
C PHE A 288 -8.73 2.53 8.80
N ASP A 289 -8.94 2.51 10.11
CA ASP A 289 -10.06 1.89 10.80
C ASP A 289 -11.12 2.95 11.09
N ALA A 290 -12.23 2.90 10.35
CA ALA A 290 -13.30 3.88 10.47
C ALA A 290 -14.19 3.69 11.71
N SER A 291 -14.29 2.49 12.29
CA SER A 291 -15.10 2.27 13.51
C SER A 291 -14.37 2.67 14.78
N THR A 292 -13.03 2.59 14.81
CA THR A 292 -12.24 3.14 15.91
C THR A 292 -11.68 4.53 15.63
N ASN A 293 -11.86 5.06 14.41
CA ASN A 293 -11.33 6.32 13.93
C ASN A 293 -9.79 6.42 14.07
N ARG A 294 -9.09 5.35 13.71
CA ARG A 294 -7.64 5.24 13.90
C ARG A 294 -6.94 4.71 12.67
N ALA A 295 -5.82 5.33 12.32
CA ALA A 295 -4.90 4.71 11.37
C ALA A 295 -4.04 3.69 12.13
N VAL A 296 -3.81 2.52 11.55
CA VAL A 296 -2.93 1.50 12.11
C VAL A 296 -1.72 1.39 11.21
N LEU A 297 -0.56 1.71 11.76
CA LEU A 297 0.73 1.66 11.11
C LEU A 297 1.52 0.47 11.63
N VAL A 298 2.15 -0.28 10.73
CA VAL A 298 2.93 -1.45 11.11
C VAL A 298 4.27 -1.51 10.40
N GLY A 299 5.30 -1.80 11.20
CA GLY A 299 6.65 -2.07 10.75
C GLY A 299 7.30 -0.92 10.00
N GLY A 300 8.07 -1.25 8.97
CA GLY A 300 8.92 -0.34 8.21
C GLY A 300 10.40 -0.46 8.58
N LEU A 301 11.26 0.16 7.77
CA LEU A 301 12.70 0.21 7.97
C LEU A 301 13.11 1.59 8.48
N ASP A 302 13.81 1.63 9.61
CA ASP A 302 14.26 2.86 10.24
C ASP A 302 15.80 2.97 10.32
N GLY A 303 16.27 3.99 11.05
CA GLY A 303 17.69 4.25 11.37
C GLY A 303 18.50 3.03 11.79
N THR A 304 17.90 2.13 12.56
CA THR A 304 18.60 1.07 13.29
C THR A 304 18.22 -0.33 12.82
N GLY A 305 17.15 -0.47 12.03
CA GLY A 305 16.74 -1.76 11.50
C GLY A 305 15.28 -1.81 11.11
N VAL A 306 14.83 -3.02 10.82
CA VAL A 306 13.43 -3.25 10.49
C VAL A 306 12.62 -3.31 11.78
N ARG A 307 11.41 -2.79 11.73
CA ARG A 307 10.53 -2.68 12.88
C ARG A 307 9.40 -3.68 12.81
N SER A 308 9.01 -4.16 13.98
CA SER A 308 7.86 -5.02 14.21
C SER A 308 6.75 -4.29 14.96
N ASP A 309 6.99 -3.06 15.43
CA ASP A 309 6.01 -2.32 16.21
C ASP A 309 4.72 -2.02 15.42
N THR A 310 3.62 -1.99 16.17
CA THR A 310 2.30 -1.62 15.67
C THR A 310 1.84 -0.39 16.44
N TRP A 311 1.47 0.64 15.69
CA TRP A 311 1.04 1.92 16.22
C TRP A 311 -0.35 2.25 15.73
N THR A 312 -1.16 2.84 16.61
CA THR A 312 -2.41 3.50 16.19
C THR A 312 -2.25 5.00 16.25
N PHE A 313 -2.80 5.71 15.27
CA PHE A 313 -2.87 7.16 15.24
C PHE A 313 -4.32 7.61 15.34
N ASP A 314 -4.63 8.38 16.37
CA ASP A 314 -5.90 9.08 16.52
C ASP A 314 -5.76 10.48 15.95
N GLY A 315 -6.43 10.71 14.81
CA GLY A 315 -6.36 11.98 14.10
C GLY A 315 -7.12 13.13 14.77
N ALA A 316 -8.06 12.83 15.68
CA ALA A 316 -8.80 13.87 16.40
C ALA A 316 -7.95 14.45 17.54
N SER A 317 -7.22 13.60 18.26
CA SER A 317 -6.32 14.04 19.33
C SER A 317 -4.87 14.28 18.88
N ALA A 318 -4.53 13.97 17.63
CA ALA A 318 -3.17 13.99 17.10
C ALA A 318 -2.20 13.12 17.93
N GLN A 319 -2.67 11.98 18.44
CA GLN A 319 -1.88 11.13 19.33
C GLN A 319 -1.57 9.79 18.69
N TRP A 320 -0.31 9.37 18.86
CA TRP A 320 0.09 8.01 18.65
C TRP A 320 -0.13 7.19 19.91
N SER A 321 -0.53 5.93 19.75
CA SER A 321 -0.54 4.94 20.81
C SER A 321 0.16 3.69 20.28
N SER A 322 1.30 3.36 20.88
CA SER A 322 1.92 2.05 20.67
C SER A 322 0.96 1.01 21.22
N LEU A 323 0.69 -0.03 20.45
CA LEU A 323 -0.12 -1.14 20.92
C LEU A 323 0.69 -2.09 21.82
N GLY A 324 1.95 -1.76 22.15
CA GLY A 324 2.82 -2.51 23.07
C GLY A 324 3.22 -3.89 22.55
N VAL A 325 2.72 -4.27 21.38
CA VAL A 325 2.90 -5.57 20.77
C VAL A 325 3.86 -5.46 19.60
N SER A 326 4.96 -6.20 19.67
CA SER A 326 5.76 -6.52 18.49
C SER A 326 4.89 -7.39 17.59
N SER A 327 4.60 -6.94 16.36
CA SER A 327 4.20 -7.84 15.29
C SER A 327 5.19 -8.97 15.25
N CYS A 328 4.72 -10.19 15.03
CA CYS A 328 5.60 -11.32 15.18
C CYS A 328 6.66 -11.31 14.06
N GLY A 329 7.85 -10.84 14.42
CA GLY A 329 8.97 -10.53 13.52
C GLY A 329 8.98 -9.11 12.92
N SER A 330 10.18 -8.59 12.68
CA SER A 330 10.46 -7.28 12.08
C SER A 330 10.16 -7.29 10.59
N ARG A 331 9.36 -6.34 10.07
CA ARG A 331 8.93 -6.33 8.65
C ARG A 331 8.98 -4.94 7.99
N TYR A 332 9.56 -4.81 6.79
CA TYR A 332 9.46 -3.61 5.92
C TYR A 332 9.06 -3.99 4.48
N GLN A 333 8.51 -3.03 3.73
CA GLN A 333 7.80 -3.26 2.46
C GLN A 333 6.59 -4.19 2.63
N THR A 334 5.84 -3.91 3.67
CA THR A 334 4.64 -4.63 4.04
C THR A 334 3.42 -4.09 3.32
N SER A 335 2.32 -4.84 3.38
CA SER A 335 1.00 -4.35 2.97
C SER A 335 0.03 -4.49 4.14
N ALA A 336 -0.88 -3.53 4.29
CA ALA A 336 -1.91 -3.52 5.30
C ALA A 336 -3.25 -3.21 4.64
N ALA A 337 -4.29 -3.89 5.11
CA ALA A 337 -5.66 -3.64 4.71
C ALA A 337 -6.57 -3.66 5.94
N TYR A 338 -7.63 -2.86 5.90
CA TYR A 338 -8.62 -2.80 6.96
C TYR A 338 -9.81 -3.72 6.64
N ASP A 339 -10.16 -4.57 7.60
CA ASP A 339 -11.32 -5.47 7.58
C ASP A 339 -12.51 -4.70 8.17
N THR A 340 -13.33 -4.11 7.29
CA THR A 340 -14.45 -3.20 7.63
C THR A 340 -15.60 -3.87 8.36
N VAL A 341 -15.75 -5.19 8.23
CA VAL A 341 -16.84 -5.94 8.85
C VAL A 341 -16.47 -6.40 10.26
N ARG A 342 -15.18 -6.54 10.57
CA ARG A 342 -14.70 -7.05 11.86
C ARG A 342 -13.86 -6.08 12.67
N ASP A 343 -13.77 -4.83 12.23
CA ASP A 343 -13.15 -3.76 12.98
C ASP A 343 -11.69 -4.06 13.37
N ARG A 344 -10.88 -4.42 12.35
CA ARG A 344 -9.45 -4.72 12.54
C ARG A 344 -8.60 -4.40 11.33
N VAL A 345 -7.38 -3.95 11.58
CA VAL A 345 -6.33 -3.87 10.55
C VAL A 345 -5.57 -5.18 10.49
N VAL A 346 -5.23 -5.57 9.27
CA VAL A 346 -4.52 -6.80 9.00
C VAL A 346 -3.30 -6.51 8.13
N VAL A 347 -2.14 -6.97 8.59
CA VAL A 347 -0.82 -6.65 8.00
C VAL A 347 -0.10 -7.91 7.58
N TYR A 348 0.53 -7.86 6.40
CA TYR A 348 1.13 -9.01 5.75
C TYR A 348 2.45 -8.72 5.08
N GLY A 349 3.28 -9.77 5.03
CA GLY A 349 4.62 -9.81 4.45
C GLY A 349 5.60 -8.81 5.08
N GLY A 350 6.65 -8.51 4.33
CA GLY A 350 7.86 -7.77 4.63
C GLY A 350 9.09 -8.67 4.78
N VAL A 351 10.28 -8.04 4.79
CA VAL A 351 11.56 -8.71 5.04
C VAL A 351 12.08 -8.34 6.42
N ASP A 352 12.81 -9.25 7.09
CA ASP A 352 13.63 -8.92 8.26
C ASP A 352 15.05 -8.54 7.83
N ALA A 353 15.58 -7.43 8.36
CA ALA A 353 16.93 -6.96 8.01
C ALA A 353 18.04 -7.72 8.74
N GLU A 354 17.77 -8.41 9.86
CA GLU A 354 18.86 -9.02 10.61
C GLU A 354 19.51 -10.19 9.86
N ASN A 355 18.80 -10.86 8.93
CA ASN A 355 19.36 -11.97 8.15
C ASN A 355 18.98 -11.98 6.65
N GLY A 356 18.24 -10.98 6.14
CA GLY A 356 17.71 -11.02 4.76
C GLY A 356 16.69 -12.16 4.55
N THR A 357 16.19 -12.74 5.65
CA THR A 357 15.21 -13.80 5.68
C THR A 357 13.80 -13.22 5.59
N PHE A 358 12.99 -13.83 4.75
CA PHE A 358 11.60 -13.48 4.55
C PHE A 358 10.78 -14.01 5.75
N LEU A 359 9.90 -13.18 6.34
CA LEU A 359 8.92 -13.55 7.41
C LEU A 359 7.42 -13.64 7.03
#